data_AF-A0A817N9Y0-F1
#
_entry.id   AF-A0A817N9Y0-F1
#
_cell.length_a   1.000
_cell.length_b   1.000
_cell.length_c   1.000
_cell.angle_alpha   90.00
_cell.angle_beta   90.00
_cell.angle_gamma   90.00
#
_symmetry.space_group_name_H-M   'P 1'
#
loop_
_entity.id
_entity.type
_entity.pdbx_description
1 polymer ?
#
loop_
_entity_poly.entity_id
_entity_poly.type
_entity_poly.pdbx_seq_one_letter_code
_entity_poly.pdbx_strand_id
1 'polypeptide(L)'
;MGGNALKNVVTRRYARDEYYLLKERLLNKLEGHIDKYDVPKEFPCKESFGDLDVLMVCPLSINIEHLIEDLFHPAEIYHNGDVYSFDFEQFQIDFILVEKNIFENAIVYLSYSDLGGLIGNICHKIGLKYGIQGLWMNVHTKEFDPTTTSTKLILSTNVKDIFDFLGYNYEQYIKGFDNENEFFQWIIDGKYFCSIYFDDNQLNHAHRQRTSKRPIYIKFREYLNIKDLLNNSINESTEDQNELIRIVREKALIYFNKQQDYDKGLNQRQEKRLFKDKYNGRFFSDIDGKNHMIRVHMENFQRRIAKTDEEFHQWVLNTDNDIIQSEIDKYKYELKQNQSS
;
A
#
# COMPACT_ATOMS: atom_id res chain seq x y z
N MET A 1 13.44 -3.95 -4.38
CA MET A 1 14.37 -3.76 -3.27
C MET A 1 15.13 -5.06 -3.11
N GLY A 2 16.36 -5.08 -3.60
CA GLY A 2 17.08 -6.33 -3.82
C GLY A 2 18.13 -6.26 -4.92
N GLY A 3 18.85 -5.14 -5.04
CA GLY A 3 20.14 -5.03 -5.74
C GLY A 3 20.26 -5.66 -7.14
N ASN A 4 19.18 -5.73 -7.92
CA ASN A 4 19.14 -6.36 -9.25
C ASN A 4 18.39 -5.50 -10.27
N ALA A 5 18.26 -4.20 -9.99
CA ALA A 5 17.58 -3.29 -10.90
C ALA A 5 18.42 -3.05 -12.16
N LEU A 6 19.73 -2.92 -11.97
CA LEU A 6 20.72 -2.69 -13.02
C LEU A 6 21.16 -4.01 -13.64
N LYS A 7 21.23 -4.06 -14.97
CA LYS A 7 21.53 -5.30 -15.73
C LYS A 7 22.71 -5.14 -16.67
N ASN A 8 23.06 -3.91 -17.03
CA ASN A 8 24.08 -3.59 -18.02
C ASN A 8 25.37 -3.03 -17.39
N VAL A 9 25.39 -2.84 -16.06
CA VAL A 9 26.57 -2.44 -15.30
C VAL A 9 26.87 -3.44 -14.17
N VAL A 10 28.15 -3.55 -13.84
CA VAL A 10 28.62 -4.38 -12.72
C VAL A 10 28.51 -3.58 -11.42
N THR A 11 27.64 -4.03 -10.53
CA THR A 11 27.60 -3.60 -9.12
C THR A 11 28.14 -4.70 -8.20
N ARG A 12 28.65 -4.30 -7.03
CA ARG A 12 29.12 -5.22 -5.99
C ARG A 12 28.52 -4.87 -4.65
N ARG A 13 28.54 -5.83 -3.72
CA ARG A 13 28.24 -5.55 -2.31
C ARG A 13 29.38 -4.77 -1.68
N TYR A 14 29.03 -3.81 -0.82
CA TYR A 14 29.97 -3.00 -0.06
C TYR A 14 30.11 -3.54 1.36
N ALA A 15 31.34 -3.54 1.88
CA ALA A 15 31.57 -3.73 3.31
C ALA A 15 31.04 -2.51 4.09
N ARG A 16 30.81 -2.69 5.40
CA ARG A 16 30.22 -1.65 6.26
C ARG A 16 30.92 -0.29 6.18
N ASP A 17 32.24 -0.26 6.32
CA ASP A 17 32.98 1.01 6.33
C ASP A 17 32.95 1.69 4.96
N GLU A 18 33.07 0.91 3.88
CA GLU A 18 32.93 1.42 2.50
C GLU A 18 31.52 2.01 2.27
N TYR A 19 30.49 1.33 2.76
CA TYR A 19 29.09 1.75 2.63
C TYR A 19 28.84 3.09 3.31
N TYR A 20 29.29 3.28 4.56
CA TYR A 20 29.07 4.55 5.27
C TYR A 20 29.83 5.70 4.64
N LEU A 21 31.04 5.46 4.14
CA LEU A 21 31.81 6.48 3.40
C LEU A 21 31.12 6.86 2.08
N LEU A 22 30.58 5.89 1.34
CA LEU A 22 29.83 6.16 0.11
C LEU A 22 28.52 6.91 0.41
N LYS A 23 27.79 6.48 1.45
CA LYS A 23 26.55 7.12 1.91
C LYS A 23 26.79 8.59 2.24
N GLU A 24 27.82 8.91 3.01
CA GLU A 24 28.17 10.31 3.33
C GLU A 24 28.47 11.12 2.07
N ARG A 25 29.32 10.60 1.16
CA ARG A 25 29.62 11.28 -0.11
C ARG A 25 28.38 11.54 -0.95
N LEU A 26 27.50 10.54 -1.02
CA LEU A 26 26.26 10.64 -1.79
C LEU A 26 25.32 11.69 -1.21
N LEU A 27 25.11 11.69 0.12
CA LEU A 27 24.23 12.64 0.78
C LEU A 27 24.77 14.07 0.68
N ASN A 28 26.09 14.26 0.73
CA ASN A 28 26.73 15.57 0.52
C ASN A 28 26.54 16.08 -0.92
N LYS A 29 26.48 15.19 -1.93
CA LYS A 29 26.18 15.58 -3.31
C LYS A 29 24.74 16.04 -3.52
N LEU A 30 23.79 15.55 -2.69
CA LEU A 30 22.39 15.96 -2.74
C LEU A 30 22.12 17.29 -2.03
N GLU A 31 23.03 17.73 -1.17
CA GLU A 31 22.91 18.97 -0.41
C GLU A 31 22.77 20.17 -1.37
N GLY A 32 21.76 21.01 -1.14
CA GLY A 32 21.46 22.16 -2.00
C GLY A 32 20.69 21.84 -3.30
N HIS A 33 20.47 20.56 -3.60
CA HIS A 33 19.68 20.12 -4.76
C HIS A 33 18.29 19.59 -4.37
N ILE A 34 18.18 18.92 -3.22
CA ILE A 34 16.93 18.35 -2.70
C ILE A 34 16.72 18.79 -1.25
N ASP A 35 15.57 19.38 -0.94
CA ASP A 35 15.29 19.94 0.40
C ASP A 35 14.99 18.87 1.46
N LYS A 36 14.40 17.73 1.06
CA LYS A 36 13.98 16.68 2.00
C LYS A 36 14.32 15.31 1.44
N TYR A 37 15.34 14.69 2.03
CA TYR A 37 15.76 13.32 1.76
C TYR A 37 16.27 12.67 3.03
N ASP A 38 16.16 11.35 3.12
CA ASP A 38 16.65 10.57 4.26
C ASP A 38 16.81 9.09 3.85
N VAL A 39 17.53 8.34 4.66
CA VAL A 39 17.84 6.92 4.43
C VAL A 39 17.21 6.08 5.55
N PRO A 40 16.53 4.96 5.22
CA PRO A 40 15.98 4.07 6.22
C PRO A 40 17.05 3.56 7.19
N LYS A 41 16.69 3.37 8.46
CA LYS A 41 17.64 2.88 9.47
C LYS A 41 18.12 1.48 9.12
N GLU A 42 19.42 1.21 9.28
CA GLU A 42 19.98 -0.12 9.09
C GLU A 42 20.29 -0.79 10.44
N PHE A 43 20.47 -2.12 10.45
CA PHE A 43 20.95 -2.81 11.65
C PHE A 43 22.44 -2.50 11.90
N PRO A 44 22.83 -2.14 13.14
CA PRO A 44 24.24 -1.91 13.47
C PRO A 44 25.14 -3.13 13.27
N CYS A 45 24.61 -4.35 13.24
CA CYS A 45 25.39 -5.57 13.02
C CYS A 45 25.56 -5.96 11.54
N LYS A 46 25.02 -5.17 10.60
CA LYS A 46 25.09 -5.51 9.17
C LYS A 46 26.51 -5.30 8.63
N GLU A 47 27.13 -6.39 8.19
CA GLU A 47 28.51 -6.39 7.68
C GLU A 47 28.63 -5.99 6.20
N SER A 48 27.58 -6.24 5.41
CA SER A 48 27.57 -5.90 3.98
C SER A 48 26.24 -5.40 3.45
N PHE A 49 26.31 -4.52 2.46
CA PHE A 49 25.18 -3.83 1.83
C PHE A 49 25.17 -4.12 0.34
N GLY A 50 23.99 -4.24 -0.27
CA GLY A 50 23.84 -4.49 -1.71
C GLY A 50 23.37 -3.26 -2.49
N ASP A 51 22.65 -2.39 -1.80
CA ASP A 51 22.02 -1.18 -2.29
C ASP A 51 21.97 -0.11 -1.19
N LEU A 52 21.77 1.15 -1.59
CA LEU A 52 21.43 2.28 -0.72
C LEU A 52 20.10 2.88 -1.22
N ASP A 53 19.04 2.67 -0.45
CA ASP A 53 17.75 3.32 -0.65
C ASP A 53 17.79 4.75 -0.07
N VAL A 54 17.51 5.75 -0.89
CA VAL A 54 17.37 7.15 -0.46
C VAL A 54 15.97 7.60 -0.79
N LEU A 55 15.16 7.90 0.24
CA LEU A 55 13.83 8.46 0.01
C LEU A 55 13.96 9.96 -0.11
N MET A 56 13.20 10.55 -1.02
CA MET A 56 13.22 11.99 -1.25
C MET A 56 11.87 12.56 -1.65
N VAL A 57 11.62 13.78 -1.22
CA VAL A 57 10.51 14.60 -1.70
C VAL A 57 11.04 15.47 -2.82
N CYS A 58 10.69 15.11 -4.05
CA CYS A 58 11.12 15.85 -5.23
C CYS A 58 10.03 16.83 -5.69
N PRO A 59 10.33 18.13 -5.87
CA PRO A 59 9.46 19.05 -6.59
C PRO A 59 9.23 18.60 -8.04
N LEU A 60 8.04 18.89 -8.58
CA LEU A 60 7.70 18.59 -9.98
C LEU A 60 8.60 19.31 -11.01
N SER A 61 9.31 20.37 -10.59
CA SER A 61 10.22 21.14 -11.44
C SER A 61 11.58 20.48 -11.65
N ILE A 62 11.94 19.48 -10.85
CA ILE A 62 13.22 18.80 -10.95
C ILE A 62 13.04 17.56 -11.81
N ASN A 63 13.87 17.44 -12.85
CA ASN A 63 14.03 16.19 -13.58
C ASN A 63 15.07 15.33 -12.84
N ILE A 64 14.62 14.22 -12.25
CA ILE A 64 15.47 13.31 -11.47
C ILE A 64 16.53 12.63 -12.34
N GLU A 65 16.23 12.28 -13.59
CA GLU A 65 17.23 11.65 -14.47
C GLU A 65 18.38 12.60 -14.73
N HIS A 66 18.10 13.86 -15.09
CA HIS A 66 19.14 14.88 -15.28
C HIS A 66 19.92 15.15 -13.99
N LEU A 67 19.24 15.22 -12.84
CA LEU A 67 19.91 15.37 -11.54
C LEU A 67 20.90 14.23 -11.28
N ILE A 68 20.49 12.99 -11.57
CA ILE A 68 21.33 11.81 -11.41
C ILE A 68 22.54 11.88 -12.36
N GLU A 69 22.31 12.21 -13.63
CA GLU A 69 23.36 12.36 -14.65
C GLU A 69 24.40 13.41 -14.24
N ASP A 70 23.95 14.61 -13.85
CA ASP A 70 24.80 15.74 -13.51
C ASP A 70 25.64 15.50 -12.24
N LEU A 71 25.07 14.84 -11.22
CA LEU A 71 25.72 14.68 -9.92
C LEU A 71 26.58 13.43 -9.82
N PHE A 72 26.15 12.33 -10.43
CA PHE A 72 26.72 11.01 -10.20
C PHE A 72 27.37 10.39 -11.44
N HIS A 73 27.02 10.86 -12.64
CA HIS A 73 27.53 10.34 -13.91
C HIS A 73 27.47 8.80 -13.99
N PRO A 74 26.31 8.17 -13.80
CA PRO A 74 26.18 6.72 -13.78
C PRO A 74 26.42 6.10 -15.16
N ALA A 75 26.76 4.82 -15.20
CA ALA A 75 26.81 4.06 -16.45
C ALA A 75 25.41 3.57 -16.88
N GLU A 76 24.50 3.33 -15.94
CA GLU A 76 23.12 2.91 -16.19
C GLU A 76 22.15 3.60 -15.22
N ILE A 77 21.02 4.06 -15.76
CA ILE A 77 19.85 4.49 -15.00
C ILE A 77 18.67 3.60 -15.39
N TYR A 78 18.00 3.04 -14.41
CA TYR A 78 16.77 2.27 -14.56
C TYR A 78 15.65 2.89 -13.74
N HIS A 79 14.51 3.14 -14.37
CA HIS A 79 13.36 3.77 -13.75
C HIS A 79 12.14 2.83 -13.73
N ASN A 80 11.51 2.70 -12.56
CA ASN A 80 10.29 1.92 -12.37
C ASN A 80 9.33 2.57 -11.37
N GLY A 81 8.32 3.28 -11.88
CA GLY A 81 7.29 3.91 -11.08
C GLY A 81 7.82 5.16 -10.37
N ASP A 82 8.01 5.09 -9.06
CA ASP A 82 8.58 6.17 -8.26
C ASP A 82 10.03 5.88 -7.83
N VAL A 83 10.68 4.88 -8.44
CA VAL A 83 12.02 4.42 -8.07
C VAL A 83 12.98 4.58 -9.24
N TYR A 84 14.07 5.31 -9.00
CA TYR A 84 15.19 5.50 -9.91
C TYR A 84 16.42 4.77 -9.35
N SER A 85 16.83 3.71 -10.03
CA SER A 85 18.01 2.91 -9.70
C SER A 85 19.16 3.29 -10.60
N PHE A 86 20.35 3.51 -10.06
CA PHE A 86 21.56 3.82 -10.83
C PHE A 86 22.82 3.33 -10.14
N ASP A 87 23.92 3.20 -10.88
CA ASP A 87 25.21 2.85 -10.30
C ASP A 87 26.00 4.09 -9.88
N PHE A 88 26.61 4.04 -8.71
CA PHE A 88 27.57 5.02 -8.26
C PHE A 88 28.74 4.30 -7.60
N GLU A 89 29.95 4.46 -8.15
CA GLU A 89 31.16 3.77 -7.70
C GLU A 89 31.02 2.24 -7.62
N GLN A 90 30.37 1.59 -8.60
CA GLN A 90 30.06 0.14 -8.61
C GLN A 90 29.10 -0.31 -7.49
N PHE A 91 28.31 0.60 -6.93
CA PHE A 91 27.28 0.31 -5.96
C PHE A 91 25.90 0.73 -6.47
N GLN A 92 24.84 -0.02 -6.16
CA GLN A 92 23.49 0.36 -6.57
C GLN A 92 22.92 1.41 -5.60
N ILE A 93 22.43 2.51 -6.14
CA ILE A 93 21.66 3.53 -5.43
C ILE A 93 20.23 3.49 -5.95
N ASP A 94 19.27 3.49 -5.03
CA ASP A 94 17.84 3.55 -5.35
C ASP A 94 17.26 4.86 -4.78
N PHE A 95 16.95 5.82 -5.63
CA PHE A 95 16.16 7.00 -5.25
C PHE A 95 14.68 6.66 -5.29
N ILE A 96 14.01 6.79 -4.14
CA ILE A 96 12.59 6.48 -3.97
C ILE A 96 11.85 7.80 -3.75
N LEU A 97 11.09 8.21 -4.75
CA LEU A 97 10.27 9.41 -4.68
C LEU A 97 9.03 9.15 -3.84
N VAL A 98 8.78 10.04 -2.88
CA VAL A 98 7.61 9.93 -1.99
C VAL A 98 6.96 11.29 -1.77
N GLU A 99 5.64 11.29 -1.60
CA GLU A 99 4.92 12.50 -1.24
C GLU A 99 5.30 13.01 0.17
N LYS A 100 5.30 14.34 0.34
CA LYS A 100 5.72 15.00 1.60
C LYS A 100 4.94 14.52 2.83
N ASN A 101 3.65 14.23 2.66
CA ASN A 101 2.72 13.80 3.71
C ASN A 101 2.96 12.36 4.23
N ILE A 102 3.67 11.52 3.47
CA ILE A 102 3.97 10.13 3.83
C ILE A 102 5.47 9.88 4.07
N PHE A 103 6.32 10.85 3.75
CA PHE A 103 7.79 10.72 3.78
C PHE A 103 8.32 10.05 5.06
N GLU A 104 7.92 10.54 6.23
CA GLU A 104 8.41 10.02 7.52
C GLU A 104 7.99 8.57 7.75
N ASN A 105 6.75 8.23 7.41
CA ASN A 105 6.28 6.86 7.51
C ASN A 105 6.92 5.94 6.49
N ALA A 106 7.22 6.45 5.28
CA ALA A 106 7.93 5.69 4.26
C ALA A 106 9.33 5.27 4.74
N ILE A 107 10.07 6.20 5.36
CA ILE A 107 11.38 5.92 5.99
C ILE A 107 11.24 4.82 7.04
N VAL A 108 10.27 4.96 7.95
CA VAL A 108 10.07 3.99 9.02
C VAL A 108 9.67 2.62 8.49
N TYR A 109 8.76 2.58 7.53
CA TYR A 109 8.30 1.34 6.92
C TYR A 109 9.44 0.54 6.26
N LEU A 110 10.40 1.24 5.64
CA LEU A 110 11.57 0.64 4.99
C LEU A 110 12.75 0.40 5.93
N SER A 111 12.70 0.92 7.16
CA SER A 111 13.77 0.75 8.15
C SER A 111 13.92 -0.71 8.59
N TYR A 112 15.14 -1.05 9.03
CA TYR A 112 15.52 -2.38 9.51
C TYR A 112 15.17 -3.50 8.52
N SER A 113 15.23 -3.18 7.22
CA SER A 113 14.97 -4.06 6.06
C SER A 113 13.56 -4.65 5.94
N ASP A 114 12.84 -4.92 7.03
CA ASP A 114 11.49 -5.49 6.98
C ASP A 114 10.58 -5.07 8.15
N LEU A 115 10.87 -3.96 8.85
CA LEU A 115 10.01 -3.46 9.94
C LEU A 115 8.57 -3.30 9.48
N GLY A 116 8.36 -2.61 8.35
CA GLY A 116 7.03 -2.42 7.78
C GLY A 116 6.33 -3.73 7.39
N GLY A 117 7.10 -4.74 6.98
CA GLY A 117 6.56 -6.06 6.64
C GLY A 117 6.06 -6.82 7.87
N LEU A 118 6.81 -6.78 8.97
CA LEU A 118 6.44 -7.43 10.24
C LEU A 118 5.20 -6.77 10.86
N ILE A 119 5.22 -5.44 11.02
CA ILE A 119 4.06 -4.68 11.54
C ILE A 119 2.87 -4.82 10.59
N GLY A 120 3.10 -4.80 9.28
CA GLY A 120 2.07 -5.01 8.26
C GLY A 120 1.37 -6.36 8.37
N ASN A 121 2.11 -7.43 8.69
CA ASN A 121 1.53 -8.75 8.93
C ASN A 121 0.59 -8.76 10.15
N ILE A 122 1.02 -8.15 11.26
CA ILE A 122 0.22 -8.02 12.48
C ILE A 122 -1.04 -7.20 12.19
N CYS A 123 -0.90 -6.02 11.58
CA CYS A 123 -2.01 -5.15 11.23
C CYS A 123 -3.06 -5.86 10.36
N HIS A 124 -2.61 -6.65 9.38
CA HIS A 124 -3.50 -7.40 8.50
C HIS A 124 -4.40 -8.38 9.26
N LYS A 125 -3.87 -9.03 10.30
CA LYS A 125 -4.63 -9.99 11.10
C LYS A 125 -5.69 -9.29 11.97
N ILE A 126 -5.39 -8.12 12.51
CA ILE A 126 -6.35 -7.31 13.28
C ILE A 126 -7.26 -6.40 12.41
N GLY A 127 -7.32 -6.64 11.10
CA GLY A 127 -8.26 -5.96 10.20
C GLY A 127 -7.84 -4.55 9.76
N LEU A 128 -6.60 -4.15 10.03
CA LEU A 128 -5.96 -2.93 9.58
C LEU A 128 -4.92 -3.26 8.49
N LYS A 129 -4.27 -2.23 7.95
CA LYS A 129 -3.16 -2.38 7.00
C LYS A 129 -2.13 -1.29 7.27
N TYR A 130 -0.88 -1.70 7.27
CA TYR A 130 0.26 -0.81 7.41
C TYR A 130 1.13 -0.90 6.16
N GLY A 131 1.49 0.25 5.60
CA GLY A 131 2.27 0.37 4.36
C GLY A 131 3.09 1.66 4.35
N ILE A 132 3.80 1.91 3.25
CA ILE A 132 4.55 3.17 3.01
C ILE A 132 3.67 4.41 3.25
N GLN A 133 2.39 4.32 2.88
CA GLN A 133 1.37 5.36 3.02
C GLN A 133 0.78 5.54 4.43
N GLY A 134 1.28 4.83 5.44
CA GLY A 134 0.77 4.88 6.82
C GLY A 134 -0.17 3.73 7.18
N LEU A 135 -0.96 3.96 8.22
CA LEU A 135 -1.96 3.01 8.73
C LEU A 135 -3.32 3.31 8.09
N TRP A 136 -4.00 2.27 7.63
CA TRP A 136 -5.27 2.40 6.92
C TRP A 136 -6.14 1.16 7.08
N MET A 137 -7.41 1.28 6.72
CA MET A 137 -8.33 0.16 6.66
C MET A 137 -9.20 0.24 5.41
N ASN A 138 -9.84 -0.88 5.09
CA ASN A 138 -10.86 -0.94 4.06
C ASN A 138 -12.23 -0.69 4.68
N VAL A 139 -12.99 0.24 4.12
CA VAL A 139 -14.40 0.46 4.43
C VAL A 139 -15.24 -0.45 3.53
N HIS A 140 -15.96 -1.37 4.14
CA HIS A 140 -16.81 -2.36 3.47
C HIS A 140 -18.29 -2.01 3.68
N THR A 141 -19.14 -2.23 2.66
CA THR A 141 -20.59 -2.05 2.79
C THR A 141 -21.25 -3.15 3.60
N LYS A 142 -20.66 -4.35 3.62
CA LYS A 142 -20.99 -5.42 4.55
C LYS A 142 -19.68 -5.96 5.10
N GLU A 143 -19.52 -5.94 6.43
CA GLU A 143 -18.33 -6.48 7.05
C GLU A 143 -18.21 -7.98 6.77
N PHE A 144 -16.97 -8.45 6.54
CA PHE A 144 -16.62 -9.85 6.32
C PHE A 144 -17.26 -10.53 5.10
N ASP A 145 -17.91 -9.77 4.21
CA ASP A 145 -18.40 -10.29 2.93
C ASP A 145 -17.31 -10.11 1.85
N PRO A 146 -16.71 -11.20 1.35
CA PRO A 146 -15.61 -11.15 0.39
C PRO A 146 -16.04 -10.63 -0.99
N THR A 147 -17.34 -10.57 -1.27
CA THR A 147 -17.89 -10.04 -2.51
C THR A 147 -18.03 -8.51 -2.47
N THR A 148 -17.86 -7.90 -1.29
CA THR A 148 -18.00 -6.46 -1.13
C THR A 148 -16.78 -5.70 -1.63
N THR A 149 -17.05 -4.72 -2.49
CA THR A 149 -16.05 -3.73 -2.88
C THR A 149 -15.72 -2.83 -1.67
N SER A 150 -14.46 -2.42 -1.53
CA SER A 150 -14.01 -1.61 -0.38
C SER A 150 -13.30 -0.32 -0.79
N THR A 151 -13.47 0.76 -0.02
CA THR A 151 -12.70 2.02 -0.15
C THR A 151 -11.59 2.05 0.89
N LYS A 152 -10.40 2.50 0.51
CA LYS A 152 -9.30 2.74 1.43
C LYS A 152 -9.59 4.00 2.27
N LEU A 153 -9.55 3.85 3.59
CA LEU A 153 -9.59 4.94 4.58
C LEU A 153 -8.21 5.03 5.24
N ILE A 154 -7.48 6.12 4.98
CA ILE A 154 -6.24 6.44 5.71
C ILE A 154 -6.62 6.83 7.13
N LEU A 155 -6.04 6.14 8.11
CA LEU A 155 -6.22 6.43 9.52
C LEU A 155 -5.21 7.48 9.98
N SER A 156 -3.93 7.25 9.69
CA SER A 156 -2.86 8.21 9.98
C SER A 156 -1.64 7.96 9.09
N THR A 157 -0.87 9.02 8.85
CA THR A 157 0.49 8.98 8.29
C THR A 157 1.54 9.39 9.33
N ASN A 158 1.12 9.83 10.52
CA ASN A 158 2.01 10.22 11.60
C ASN A 158 2.52 8.95 12.33
N VAL A 159 3.83 8.74 12.29
CA VAL A 159 4.46 7.52 12.81
C VAL A 159 4.27 7.35 14.30
N LYS A 160 4.37 8.43 15.07
CA LYS A 160 4.22 8.40 16.52
C LYS A 160 2.80 8.00 16.89
N ASP A 161 1.78 8.61 16.28
CA ASP A 161 0.38 8.28 16.54
C ASP A 161 0.06 6.81 16.17
N ILE A 162 0.64 6.33 15.07
CA ILE A 162 0.50 4.93 14.64
C ILE A 162 1.14 3.99 15.67
N PHE A 163 2.35 4.29 16.12
CA PHE A 163 3.07 3.45 17.09
C PHE A 163 2.37 3.46 18.45
N ASP A 164 1.94 4.62 18.93
CA ASP A 164 1.18 4.76 20.17
C ASP A 164 -0.11 3.92 20.13
N PHE A 165 -0.86 3.97 19.01
CA PHE A 165 -2.07 3.16 18.83
C PHE A 165 -1.78 1.64 18.84
N LEU A 166 -0.72 1.24 18.14
CA LEU A 166 -0.28 -0.16 18.03
C LEU A 166 0.48 -0.66 19.28
N GLY A 167 0.75 0.22 20.24
CA GLY A 167 1.46 -0.09 21.48
C GLY A 167 2.96 -0.28 21.32
N TYR A 168 3.55 0.34 20.30
CA TYR A 168 5.00 0.33 20.07
C TYR A 168 5.66 1.53 20.76
N ASN A 169 6.82 1.29 21.39
CA ASN A 169 7.60 2.36 22.00
C ASN A 169 8.32 3.17 20.91
N TYR A 170 7.78 4.35 20.58
CA TYR A 170 8.34 5.26 19.57
C TYR A 170 9.73 5.78 19.95
N GLU A 171 9.96 6.10 21.22
CA GLU A 171 11.26 6.61 21.69
C GLU A 171 12.36 5.54 21.51
N GLN A 172 12.05 4.27 21.79
CA GLN A 172 12.97 3.17 21.52
C GLN A 172 13.28 3.05 20.02
N TYR A 173 12.28 3.19 19.14
CA TYR A 173 12.51 3.20 17.69
C TYR A 173 13.43 4.36 17.26
N ILE A 174 13.26 5.55 17.84
CA ILE A 174 14.12 6.71 17.57
C ILE A 174 15.54 6.47 18.04
N LYS A 175 15.73 5.92 19.24
CA LYS A 175 17.05 5.52 19.76
C LYS A 175 17.72 4.44 18.88
N GLY A 176 16.93 3.53 18.34
CA GLY A 176 17.38 2.40 17.53
C GLY A 176 17.52 1.12 18.34
N PHE A 177 18.15 0.11 17.74
CA PHE A 177 18.34 -1.21 18.35
C PHE A 177 19.80 -1.63 18.20
N ASP A 178 20.38 -2.16 19.26
CA ASP A 178 21.78 -2.61 19.27
C ASP A 178 21.96 -3.87 18.41
N ASN A 179 20.93 -4.71 18.32
CA ASN A 179 20.94 -5.96 17.58
C ASN A 179 19.53 -6.41 17.16
N GLU A 180 19.47 -7.45 16.32
CA GLU A 180 18.22 -8.01 15.80
C GLU A 180 17.29 -8.55 16.91
N ASN A 181 17.82 -9.12 18.01
CA ASN A 181 16.99 -9.66 19.09
C ASN A 181 16.24 -8.56 19.85
N GLU A 182 16.86 -7.40 20.09
CA GLU A 182 16.19 -6.25 20.70
C GLU A 182 15.07 -5.72 19.79
N PHE A 183 15.35 -5.63 18.49
CA PHE A 183 14.33 -5.29 17.49
C PHE A 183 13.17 -6.30 17.49
N PHE A 184 13.46 -7.61 17.51
CA PHE A 184 12.45 -8.65 17.56
C PHE A 184 11.63 -8.59 18.85
N GLN A 185 12.26 -8.33 19.98
CA GLN A 185 11.56 -8.12 21.24
C GLN A 185 10.63 -6.92 21.17
N TRP A 186 11.07 -5.80 20.61
CA TRP A 186 10.24 -4.62 20.40
C TRP A 186 9.02 -4.90 19.49
N ILE A 187 9.15 -5.76 18.49
CA ILE A 187 8.01 -6.22 17.66
C ILE A 187 7.01 -7.04 18.50
N ILE A 188 7.51 -7.91 19.38
CA ILE A 188 6.70 -8.77 20.28
C ILE A 188 5.98 -7.94 21.34
N ASP A 189 6.60 -6.88 21.84
CA ASP A 189 6.05 -6.01 22.89
C ASP A 189 4.87 -5.14 22.39
N GLY A 190 4.62 -5.12 21.08
CA GLY A 190 3.47 -4.44 20.49
C GLY A 190 2.14 -4.99 21.00
N LYS A 191 1.19 -4.10 21.29
CA LYS A 191 -0.12 -4.41 21.89
C LYS A 191 -0.92 -5.50 21.18
N TYR A 192 -0.76 -5.60 19.86
CA TYR A 192 -1.52 -6.53 19.01
C TYR A 192 -0.69 -7.71 18.50
N PHE A 193 0.51 -7.90 19.03
CA PHE A 193 1.33 -9.04 18.65
C PHE A 193 0.66 -10.36 19.06
N CYS A 194 0.64 -11.31 18.14
CA CYS A 194 0.35 -12.71 18.42
C CYS A 194 1.26 -13.58 17.56
N SER A 195 1.95 -14.54 18.18
CA SER A 195 2.94 -15.37 17.50
C SER A 195 2.32 -16.19 16.36
N ILE A 196 1.07 -16.66 16.51
CA ILE A 196 0.36 -17.44 15.50
C ILE A 196 0.21 -16.72 14.16
N TYR A 197 0.31 -15.38 14.14
CA TYR A 197 0.26 -14.59 12.91
C TYR A 197 1.44 -14.84 11.97
N PHE A 198 2.51 -15.46 12.49
CA PHE A 198 3.73 -15.77 11.76
C PHE A 198 3.89 -17.26 11.46
N ASP A 199 2.92 -18.11 11.82
CA ASP A 199 2.92 -19.54 11.47
C ASP A 199 2.69 -19.72 9.96
N ASP A 200 3.57 -20.47 9.30
CA ASP A 200 3.48 -20.77 7.87
C ASP A 200 2.21 -21.52 7.49
N ASN A 201 1.66 -22.32 8.39
CA ASN A 201 0.42 -23.07 8.16
C ASN A 201 -0.79 -22.14 8.01
N GLN A 202 -0.73 -20.95 8.64
CA GLN A 202 -1.76 -19.92 8.61
C GLN A 202 -1.65 -18.97 7.39
N LEU A 203 -0.56 -19.07 6.63
CA LEU A 203 -0.34 -18.20 5.48
C LEU A 203 -1.00 -18.77 4.21
N ASN A 204 -1.34 -17.90 3.26
CA ASN A 204 -1.69 -18.37 1.92
C ASN A 204 -0.42 -18.57 1.07
N HIS A 205 -0.55 -19.26 -0.07
CA HIS A 205 0.59 -19.61 -0.92
C HIS A 205 1.38 -18.37 -1.40
N ALA A 206 0.70 -17.33 -1.85
CA ALA A 206 1.35 -16.09 -2.31
C ALA A 206 2.12 -15.40 -1.18
N HIS A 207 1.55 -15.36 0.02
CA HIS A 207 2.22 -14.77 1.18
C HIS A 207 3.45 -15.59 1.58
N ARG A 208 3.35 -16.92 1.64
CA ARG A 208 4.50 -17.82 1.90
C ARG A 208 5.65 -17.59 0.92
N GLN A 209 5.35 -17.51 -0.38
CA GLN A 209 6.38 -17.27 -1.39
C GLN A 209 7.08 -15.92 -1.23
N ARG A 210 6.37 -14.90 -0.72
CA ARG A 210 6.93 -13.57 -0.49
C ARG A 210 7.80 -13.55 0.76
N THR A 211 7.33 -14.14 1.86
CA THR A 211 8.05 -14.12 3.15
C THR A 211 9.28 -15.02 3.14
N SER A 212 9.27 -16.12 2.37
CA SER A 212 10.45 -17.00 2.20
C SER A 212 11.64 -16.33 1.53
N LYS A 213 11.47 -15.13 0.96
CA LYS A 213 12.54 -14.32 0.34
C LYS A 213 12.99 -13.15 1.21
N ARG A 214 12.48 -13.03 2.45
CA ARG A 214 12.73 -11.90 3.36
C ARG A 214 13.60 -12.38 4.54
N PRO A 215 14.92 -12.10 4.54
CA PRO A 215 15.82 -12.61 5.56
C PRO A 215 15.41 -12.25 6.98
N ILE A 216 14.99 -11.00 7.22
CA ILE A 216 14.56 -10.55 8.56
C ILE A 216 13.28 -11.25 9.02
N TYR A 217 12.32 -11.48 8.11
CA TYR A 217 11.13 -12.27 8.43
C TYR A 217 11.48 -13.70 8.85
N ILE A 218 12.37 -14.36 8.11
CA ILE A 218 12.83 -15.73 8.40
C ILE A 218 13.48 -15.79 9.79
N LYS A 219 14.43 -14.88 10.05
CA LYS A 219 15.11 -14.78 11.36
C LYS A 219 14.13 -14.50 12.50
N PHE A 220 13.15 -13.62 12.28
CA PHE A 220 12.14 -13.32 13.29
C PHE A 220 11.34 -14.57 13.67
N ARG A 221 10.95 -15.40 12.69
CA ARG A 221 10.26 -16.65 13.01
C ARG A 221 11.13 -17.65 13.75
N GLU A 222 12.40 -17.77 13.37
CA GLU A 222 13.35 -18.61 14.09
C GLU A 222 13.46 -18.16 15.55
N TYR A 223 13.51 -16.85 15.80
CA TYR A 223 13.48 -16.27 17.14
C TYR A 223 12.20 -16.64 17.91
N LEU A 224 11.02 -16.59 17.28
CA LEU A 224 9.76 -17.01 17.90
C LEU A 224 9.74 -18.51 18.27
N ASN A 225 10.29 -19.37 17.40
CA ASN A 225 10.41 -20.81 17.67
C ASN A 225 11.34 -21.09 18.85
N ILE A 226 12.50 -20.44 18.91
CA ILE A 226 13.48 -20.62 20.01
C ILE A 226 12.88 -20.21 21.35
N LYS A 227 12.02 -19.18 21.37
CA LYS A 227 11.31 -18.70 22.57
C LYS A 227 10.09 -19.55 22.93
N ASP A 228 9.81 -20.61 22.18
CA ASP A 228 8.64 -21.49 22.35
C ASP A 228 7.28 -20.74 22.27
N LEU A 229 7.26 -19.58 21.60
CA LEU A 229 6.07 -18.72 21.52
C LEU A 229 5.05 -19.25 20.51
N LEU A 230 5.47 -20.05 19.54
CA LEU A 230 4.59 -20.64 18.52
C LEU A 230 3.89 -21.92 19.01
N ASN A 231 4.52 -22.68 19.92
CA ASN A 231 3.89 -23.89 20.48
C ASN A 231 2.86 -23.59 21.57
N ASN A 232 2.97 -22.41 22.22
CA ASN A 232 2.08 -21.97 23.28
C ASN A 232 0.90 -21.09 22.79
N SER A 233 0.78 -20.84 21.48
CA SER A 233 -0.31 -20.02 20.95
C SER A 233 -1.61 -20.81 20.77
N ILE A 234 -2.70 -20.27 21.29
CA ILE A 234 -4.05 -20.82 21.09
C ILE A 234 -4.57 -20.32 19.73
N ASN A 235 -5.09 -21.23 18.91
CA ASN A 235 -5.79 -20.86 17.69
C ASN A 235 -7.13 -20.20 18.06
N GLU A 236 -7.28 -18.91 17.75
CA GLU A 236 -8.56 -18.20 17.88
C GLU A 236 -9.58 -18.78 16.88
N SER A 237 -10.85 -18.87 17.29
CA SER A 237 -11.91 -19.24 16.35
C SER A 237 -12.14 -18.10 15.35
N THR A 238 -12.76 -18.41 14.20
CA THR A 238 -13.12 -17.39 13.21
C THR A 238 -14.04 -16.30 13.79
N GLU A 239 -14.89 -16.67 14.74
CA GLU A 239 -15.82 -15.74 15.39
C GLU A 239 -15.07 -14.77 16.32
N ASP A 240 -14.12 -15.28 17.11
CA ASP A 240 -13.24 -14.48 17.96
C ASP A 240 -12.41 -13.48 17.13
N GLN A 241 -11.88 -13.93 15.99
CA GLN A 241 -11.09 -13.08 15.09
C GLN A 241 -11.93 -11.93 14.48
N ASN A 242 -13.16 -12.21 14.07
CA ASN A 242 -14.05 -11.18 13.51
C ASN A 242 -14.43 -10.14 14.56
N GLU A 243 -14.68 -10.57 15.79
CA GLU A 243 -14.99 -9.66 16.88
C GLU A 243 -13.77 -8.79 17.26
N LEU A 244 -12.57 -9.38 17.31
CA LEU A 244 -11.33 -8.63 17.47
C LEU A 244 -11.18 -7.55 16.40
N ILE A 245 -11.39 -7.90 15.13
CA ILE A 245 -11.31 -6.95 14.01
C ILE A 245 -12.29 -5.78 14.19
N ARG A 246 -13.54 -6.05 14.60
CA ARG A 246 -14.54 -5.00 14.86
C ARG A 246 -14.07 -4.04 15.95
N ILE A 247 -13.69 -4.58 17.10
CA ILE A 247 -13.24 -3.80 18.25
C ILE A 247 -12.01 -2.95 17.89
N VAL A 248 -11.05 -3.51 17.17
CA VAL A 248 -9.84 -2.78 16.77
C VAL A 248 -10.16 -1.65 15.80
N ARG A 249 -11.03 -1.89 14.81
CA ARG A 249 -11.45 -0.86 13.86
C ARG A 249 -12.21 0.26 14.53
N GLU A 250 -13.15 -0.05 15.42
CA GLU A 250 -13.88 0.96 16.19
C GLU A 250 -12.91 1.82 17.02
N LYS A 251 -11.99 1.18 17.76
CA LYS A 251 -10.95 1.88 18.51
C LYS A 251 -10.08 2.76 17.62
N ALA A 252 -9.73 2.30 16.42
CA ALA A 252 -8.96 3.08 15.46
C ALA A 252 -9.73 4.31 14.96
N LEU A 253 -11.01 4.16 14.62
CA LEU A 253 -11.86 5.27 14.18
C LEU A 253 -11.97 6.36 15.25
N ILE A 254 -12.12 5.95 16.52
CA ILE A 254 -12.17 6.88 17.65
C ILE A 254 -10.80 7.54 17.86
N TYR A 255 -9.73 6.75 17.97
CA TYR A 255 -8.39 7.25 18.28
C TYR A 255 -7.88 8.24 17.23
N PHE A 256 -8.07 7.95 15.94
CA PHE A 256 -7.62 8.81 14.84
C PHE A 256 -8.67 9.85 14.40
N ASN A 257 -9.81 9.93 15.09
CA ASN A 257 -10.93 10.82 14.76
C ASN A 257 -11.38 10.68 13.29
N LYS A 258 -11.67 9.45 12.86
CA LYS A 258 -11.99 9.08 11.47
C LYS A 258 -13.44 8.64 11.24
N GLN A 259 -14.33 8.84 12.20
CA GLN A 259 -15.73 8.45 12.07
C GLN A 259 -16.42 9.13 10.87
N GLN A 260 -16.24 10.44 10.69
CA GLN A 260 -16.84 11.17 9.57
C GLN A 260 -16.31 10.70 8.20
N ASP A 261 -15.00 10.44 8.10
CA ASP A 261 -14.39 9.92 6.88
C ASP A 261 -14.89 8.50 6.56
N TYR A 262 -15.10 7.68 7.59
CA TYR A 262 -15.67 6.34 7.49
C TYR A 262 -17.12 6.38 6.99
N ASP A 263 -17.97 7.21 7.61
CA ASP A 263 -19.38 7.37 7.23
C ASP A 263 -19.52 7.89 5.80
N LYS A 264 -18.67 8.86 5.41
CA LYS A 264 -18.57 9.33 4.03
C LYS A 264 -18.19 8.20 3.08
N GLY A 265 -17.21 7.36 3.46
CA GLY A 265 -16.79 6.19 2.69
C GLY A 265 -17.91 5.16 2.52
N LEU A 266 -18.73 4.93 3.55
CA LEU A 266 -19.90 4.07 3.50
C LEU A 266 -20.98 4.62 2.56
N ASN A 267 -21.32 5.90 2.68
CA ASN A 267 -22.33 6.56 1.84
C ASN A 267 -21.95 6.51 0.36
N GLN A 268 -20.72 6.89 0.02
CA GLN A 268 -20.21 6.82 -1.35
C GLN A 268 -20.28 5.40 -1.93
N ARG A 269 -20.11 4.37 -1.09
CA ARG A 269 -20.21 2.97 -1.52
C ARG A 269 -21.65 2.52 -1.71
N GLN A 270 -22.53 2.91 -0.81
CA GLN A 270 -23.95 2.63 -0.94
C GLN A 270 -24.51 3.26 -2.22
N GLU A 271 -24.15 4.52 -2.51
CA GLU A 271 -24.50 5.19 -3.77
C GLU A 271 -23.95 4.44 -4.99
N LYS A 272 -22.66 4.10 -5.01
CA LYS A 272 -22.06 3.32 -6.12
C LYS A 272 -22.74 1.97 -6.32
N ARG A 273 -23.17 1.30 -5.26
CA ARG A 273 -23.90 0.03 -5.33
C ARG A 273 -25.28 0.25 -5.95
N LEU A 274 -26.05 1.20 -5.43
CA LEU A 274 -27.37 1.56 -5.94
C LEU A 274 -27.30 1.96 -7.42
N PHE A 275 -26.33 2.78 -7.79
CA PHE A 275 -26.10 3.16 -9.19
C PHE A 275 -25.83 1.94 -10.07
N LYS A 276 -24.90 1.06 -9.67
CA LYS A 276 -24.57 -0.15 -10.46
C LYS A 276 -25.73 -1.15 -10.56
N ASP A 277 -26.54 -1.27 -9.51
CA ASP A 277 -27.71 -2.17 -9.53
C ASP A 277 -28.73 -1.69 -10.57
N LYS A 278 -28.91 -0.36 -10.67
CA LYS A 278 -29.81 0.32 -11.61
C LYS A 278 -29.25 0.43 -13.02
N TYR A 279 -27.94 0.62 -13.16
CA TYR A 279 -27.30 0.94 -14.43
C TYR A 279 -25.93 0.26 -14.55
N ASN A 280 -25.85 -0.76 -15.41
CA ASN A 280 -24.62 -1.46 -15.73
C ASN A 280 -24.69 -2.13 -17.12
N GLY A 281 -23.55 -2.61 -17.61
CA GLY A 281 -23.42 -3.13 -18.98
C GLY A 281 -24.30 -4.34 -19.32
N ARG A 282 -24.83 -5.08 -18.32
CA ARG A 282 -25.75 -6.20 -18.56
C ARG A 282 -27.02 -5.78 -19.30
N PHE A 283 -27.43 -4.52 -19.13
CA PHE A 283 -28.62 -4.00 -19.78
C PHE A 283 -28.40 -3.67 -21.25
N PHE A 284 -27.16 -3.72 -21.76
CA PHE A 284 -26.80 -3.35 -23.13
C PHE A 284 -26.14 -4.50 -23.90
N SER A 285 -25.97 -5.68 -23.30
CA SER A 285 -25.25 -6.81 -23.89
C SER A 285 -25.96 -7.45 -25.09
N ASP A 286 -27.25 -7.17 -25.27
CA ASP A 286 -28.14 -7.74 -26.29
C ASP A 286 -28.31 -6.85 -27.54
N ILE A 287 -27.62 -5.70 -27.61
CA ILE A 287 -27.84 -4.72 -28.69
C ILE A 287 -27.25 -5.17 -30.03
N ASP A 288 -26.02 -5.68 -30.02
CA ASP A 288 -25.29 -6.02 -31.26
C ASP A 288 -24.40 -7.27 -31.13
N GLY A 289 -24.49 -7.98 -30.00
CA GLY A 289 -23.69 -9.18 -29.71
C GLY A 289 -22.19 -8.91 -29.59
N LYS A 290 -21.76 -7.64 -29.59
CA LYS A 290 -20.36 -7.23 -29.54
C LYS A 290 -20.05 -6.65 -28.18
N ASN A 291 -19.44 -7.46 -27.32
CA ASN A 291 -19.05 -7.05 -25.96
C ASN A 291 -18.21 -5.75 -25.91
N HIS A 292 -17.45 -5.43 -26.97
CA HIS A 292 -16.65 -4.20 -27.04
C HIS A 292 -17.50 -2.92 -27.24
N MET A 293 -18.74 -3.03 -27.71
CA MET A 293 -19.64 -1.90 -27.97
C MET A 293 -20.50 -1.53 -26.76
N ILE A 294 -20.58 -2.38 -25.73
CA ILE A 294 -21.37 -2.15 -24.51
C ILE A 294 -21.06 -0.79 -23.90
N ARG A 295 -19.77 -0.44 -23.78
CA ARG A 295 -19.36 0.85 -23.21
C ARG A 295 -19.83 2.04 -24.05
N VAL A 296 -19.77 1.92 -25.37
CA VAL A 296 -20.22 2.96 -26.30
C VAL A 296 -21.71 3.18 -26.18
N HIS A 297 -22.50 2.09 -26.09
CA HIS A 297 -23.94 2.18 -25.88
C HIS A 297 -24.31 2.80 -24.54
N MET A 298 -23.57 2.45 -23.48
CA MET A 298 -23.74 3.08 -22.17
C MET A 298 -23.49 4.59 -22.24
N GLU A 299 -22.35 5.01 -22.78
CA GLU A 299 -21.99 6.44 -22.91
C GLU A 299 -22.99 7.21 -23.78
N ASN A 300 -23.50 6.61 -24.87
CA ASN A 300 -24.51 7.23 -25.71
C ASN A 300 -25.89 7.35 -25.02
N PHE A 301 -26.30 6.31 -24.29
CA PHE A 301 -27.51 6.36 -23.47
C PHE A 301 -27.41 7.46 -22.40
N GLN A 302 -26.26 7.56 -21.73
CA GLN A 302 -25.99 8.60 -20.73
C GLN A 302 -26.16 10.01 -21.32
N ARG A 303 -25.56 10.28 -22.50
CA ARG A 303 -25.68 11.57 -23.20
C ARG A 303 -27.09 11.90 -23.66
N ARG A 304 -27.95 10.89 -23.88
CA ARG A 304 -29.37 11.08 -24.22
C ARG A 304 -30.17 11.61 -23.03
N ILE A 305 -29.83 11.16 -21.82
CA ILE A 305 -30.61 11.44 -20.61
C ILE A 305 -30.17 12.75 -19.94
N ALA A 306 -28.87 13.03 -19.89
CA ALA A 306 -28.34 14.19 -19.18
C ALA A 306 -27.15 14.83 -19.90
N LYS A 307 -26.90 16.11 -19.60
CA LYS A 307 -25.81 16.89 -20.23
C LYS A 307 -24.48 16.66 -19.55
N THR A 308 -24.49 16.31 -18.28
CA THR A 308 -23.29 16.05 -17.48
C THR A 308 -23.35 14.70 -16.78
N ASP A 309 -22.19 14.17 -16.44
CA ASP A 309 -22.07 12.90 -15.71
C ASP A 309 -22.72 12.98 -14.32
N GLU A 310 -22.65 14.15 -13.67
CA GLU A 310 -23.27 14.39 -12.36
C GLU A 310 -24.80 14.38 -12.46
N GLU A 311 -25.37 15.08 -13.44
CA GLU A 311 -26.82 15.06 -13.69
C GLU A 311 -27.32 13.63 -14.00
N PHE A 312 -26.57 12.88 -14.83
CA PHE A 312 -26.91 11.49 -15.12
C PHE A 312 -26.86 10.62 -13.87
N HIS A 313 -25.81 10.78 -13.06
CA HIS A 313 -25.64 10.04 -11.82
C HIS A 313 -26.81 10.27 -10.87
N GLN A 314 -27.21 11.53 -10.68
CA GLN A 314 -28.38 11.88 -9.87
C GLN A 314 -29.69 11.35 -10.46
N TRP A 315 -29.85 11.40 -11.78
CA TRP A 315 -31.03 10.83 -12.45
C TRP A 315 -31.15 9.33 -12.18
N VAL A 316 -30.06 8.55 -12.35
CA VAL A 316 -30.08 7.10 -12.08
C VAL A 316 -30.44 6.82 -10.62
N LEU A 317 -29.85 7.54 -9.66
CA LEU A 317 -30.11 7.29 -8.24
C LEU A 317 -31.56 7.61 -7.85
N ASN A 318 -32.14 8.69 -8.39
CA ASN A 318 -33.48 9.16 -8.03
C ASN A 318 -34.62 8.59 -8.87
N THR A 319 -34.32 7.82 -9.92
CA THR A 319 -35.33 7.25 -10.83
C THR A 319 -35.58 5.77 -10.52
N ASP A 320 -36.84 5.35 -10.57
CA ASP A 320 -37.23 3.96 -10.35
C ASP A 320 -36.71 3.03 -11.46
N ASN A 321 -36.42 1.78 -11.09
CA ASN A 321 -35.82 0.79 -11.98
C ASN A 321 -36.64 0.57 -13.27
N ASP A 322 -37.97 0.57 -13.15
CA ASP A 322 -38.88 0.34 -14.28
C ASP A 322 -38.81 1.48 -15.30
N ILE A 323 -38.64 2.72 -14.84
CA ILE A 323 -38.49 3.89 -15.70
C ILE A 323 -37.13 3.83 -16.43
N ILE A 324 -36.05 3.50 -15.70
CA ILE A 324 -34.72 3.35 -16.29
C ILE A 324 -34.74 2.25 -17.36
N GLN A 325 -35.34 1.10 -17.06
CA GLN A 325 -35.46 -0.01 -18.00
C GLN A 325 -36.27 0.39 -19.23
N SER A 326 -37.39 1.10 -19.04
CA SER A 326 -38.20 1.61 -20.16
C SER A 326 -37.42 2.55 -21.08
N GLU A 327 -36.61 3.47 -20.53
CA GLU A 327 -35.77 4.36 -21.34
C GLU A 327 -34.65 3.60 -22.08
N ILE A 328 -34.05 2.59 -21.43
CA ILE A 328 -33.07 1.73 -22.09
C ILE A 328 -33.72 0.97 -23.25
N ASP A 329 -34.92 0.42 -23.07
CA ASP A 329 -35.63 -0.33 -24.11
C ASP A 329 -36.03 0.57 -25.29
N LYS A 330 -36.44 1.82 -25.03
CA LYS A 330 -36.65 2.83 -26.07
C LYS A 330 -35.38 3.12 -26.86
N TYR A 331 -34.26 3.32 -26.16
CA TYR A 331 -32.95 3.51 -26.78
C TYR A 331 -32.56 2.33 -27.69
N LYS A 332 -32.75 1.10 -27.22
CA LYS A 332 -32.49 -0.13 -28.01
C LYS A 332 -33.38 -0.21 -29.25
N TYR A 333 -34.66 0.11 -29.11
CA TYR A 333 -35.63 0.07 -30.20
C TYR A 333 -35.24 1.05 -31.32
N GLU A 334 -34.90 2.29 -30.96
CA GLU A 334 -34.48 3.32 -31.92
C GLU A 334 -33.19 2.94 -32.66
N LEU A 335 -32.22 2.33 -31.98
CA LEU A 335 -31.00 1.82 -32.62
C LEU A 335 -31.30 0.77 -33.68
N LYS A 336 -32.23 -0.16 -33.42
CA LYS A 336 -32.61 -1.23 -34.37
C LYS A 336 -33.30 -0.66 -35.61
N GLN A 337 -34.12 0.37 -35.46
CA GLN A 337 -34.77 1.05 -36.58
C GLN A 337 -33.76 1.76 -37.49
N ASN A 338 -32.76 2.43 -36.90
CA ASN A 338 -31.72 3.14 -37.64
C ASN A 338 -30.70 2.22 -38.33
N GLN A 339 -30.57 0.95 -37.92
CA GLN A 339 -29.72 -0.05 -38.60
C GLN A 339 -30.44 -0.78 -39.74
N SER A 340 -31.77 -0.69 -39.79
CA SER A 340 -32.62 -1.35 -40.81
C SER A 340 -33.01 -0.40 -41.96
N SER A 341 -32.56 0.86 -41.88
CA SER A 341 -32.69 1.91 -42.90
C SER A 341 -31.31 2.16 -43.51
#